data_AF-A0A2N4UNK3-F1
#
_entry.id   AF-A0A2N4UNK3-F1
#
_cell.length_a   1.000
_cell.length_b   1.000
_cell.length_c   1.000
_cell.angle_alpha   90.00
_cell.angle_beta   90.00
_cell.angle_gamma   90.00
#
_symmetry.space_group_name_H-M   'P 1'
#
loop_
_entity.id
_entity.type
_entity.pdbx_description
1 polymer ?
#
loop_
_entity_poly.entity_id
_entity_poly.type
_entity_poly.pdbx_seq_one_letter_code
_entity_poly.pdbx_strand_id
1 'polypeptide(L)' 'MRNIERGYMNYYLINQIEDIADWASENSGTSYEDYIKLFTFEVDKTFKNHGKRNAAIFIAVKYGYVPNKERKCEFA' A
#
# COMPACT_ATOMS: atom_id res chain seq x y z
N MET A 1 9.75 -12.80 -23.95
CA MET A 1 8.73 -13.24 -22.97
C MET A 1 8.83 -12.54 -21.61
N ARG A 2 10.02 -12.19 -21.08
CA ARG A 2 10.19 -11.52 -19.76
C ARG A 2 9.48 -10.15 -19.56
N ASN A 3 9.18 -9.40 -20.62
CA ASN A 3 8.58 -8.06 -20.50
C ASN A 3 7.07 -8.08 -20.25
N ILE A 4 6.37 -9.11 -20.76
CA ILE A 4 4.92 -9.24 -20.62
C ILE A 4 4.58 -9.64 -19.17
N GLU A 5 5.29 -10.62 -18.61
CA GLU A 5 5.14 -11.04 -17.20
C GLU A 5 5.42 -9.90 -16.21
N ARG A 6 6.41 -9.04 -16.49
CA ARG A 6 6.67 -7.84 -15.69
C ARG A 6 5.52 -6.83 -15.71
N GLY A 7 4.86 -6.66 -16.86
CA GLY A 7 3.68 -5.83 -16.99
C GLY A 7 2.51 -6.38 -16.18
N TYR A 8 2.15 -7.65 -16.39
CA TYR A 8 1.07 -8.32 -15.65
C TYR A 8 1.28 -8.33 -14.13
N MET A 9 2.51 -8.56 -13.67
CA MET A 9 2.84 -8.51 -12.25
C MET A 9 2.74 -7.11 -11.65
N ASN A 10 2.89 -6.05 -12.46
CA ASN A 10 2.68 -4.68 -12.01
C ASN A 10 1.17 -4.38 -11.87
N TYR A 11 0.36 -4.79 -12.84
CA TYR A 11 -1.11 -4.67 -12.75
C TYR A 11 -1.68 -5.39 -11.53
N TYR A 12 -1.22 -6.60 -11.24
CA TYR A 12 -1.67 -7.33 -10.05
C TYR A 12 -1.35 -6.57 -8.74
N LEU A 13 -0.14 -6.03 -8.62
CA LEU A 13 0.25 -5.24 -7.45
C LEU A 13 -0.54 -3.93 -7.35
N ILE A 14 -0.80 -3.27 -8.48
CA ILE A 14 -1.63 -2.05 -8.50
C ILE A 14 -3.03 -2.37 -8.02
N ASN A 15 -3.69 -3.38 -8.59
CA ASN A 15 -5.05 -3.76 -8.20
C ASN A 15 -5.13 -4.09 -6.70
N GLN A 16 -4.18 -4.86 -6.16
CA GLN A 16 -4.15 -5.16 -4.72
C GLN A 16 -3.98 -3.90 -3.86
N ILE A 17 -3.21 -2.91 -4.33
CA ILE A 17 -3.01 -1.66 -3.61
C ILE A 17 -4.26 -0.79 -3.69
N GLU A 18 -4.94 -0.78 -4.83
CA GLU A 18 -6.23 -0.11 -5.01
C GLU A 18 -7.31 -0.72 -4.11
N ASP A 19 -7.40 -2.06 -4.03
CA ASP A 19 -8.33 -2.74 -3.14
C ASP A 19 -8.10 -2.34 -1.66
N ILE A 20 -6.83 -2.22 -1.24
CA ILE A 20 -6.48 -1.76 0.11
C ILE A 20 -6.81 -0.28 0.31
N ALA A 21 -6.60 0.55 -0.71
CA ALA A 21 -6.95 1.97 -0.68
C ALA A 21 -8.47 2.18 -0.56
N ASP A 22 -9.26 1.43 -1.32
CA ASP A 22 -10.72 1.49 -1.28
C ASP A 22 -11.22 1.04 0.10
N TRP A 23 -10.71 -0.08 0.61
CA TRP A 23 -11.03 -0.53 1.97
C TRP A 23 -10.67 0.53 3.03
N ALA A 24 -9.47 1.12 2.97
CA ALA A 24 -9.06 2.15 3.91
C ALA A 24 -9.95 3.40 3.81
N SER A 25 -10.34 3.79 2.60
CA SER A 25 -11.25 4.91 2.34
C SER A 25 -12.60 4.67 3.03
N GLU A 26 -13.22 3.52 2.78
CA GLU A 26 -14.51 3.14 3.38
C GLU A 26 -14.46 3.12 4.91
N ASN A 27 -13.36 2.64 5.49
CA ASN A 27 -13.22 2.49 6.94
C ASN A 27 -12.72 3.75 7.67
N SER A 28 -12.17 4.73 6.93
CA SER A 28 -11.69 6.00 7.48
C SER A 28 -12.78 7.08 7.63
N GLY A 29 -13.95 6.84 7.04
CA GLY A 29 -15.04 7.82 7.02
C GLY A 29 -14.63 9.10 6.29
N THR A 30 -14.54 10.22 7.01
CA THR A 30 -14.11 11.52 6.46
C THR A 30 -12.71 11.94 6.91
N SER A 31 -11.98 11.06 7.60
CA SER A 31 -10.67 11.36 8.20
C SER A 31 -9.54 10.89 7.30
N TYR A 32 -8.83 11.84 6.67
CA TYR A 32 -7.65 11.51 5.87
C TYR A 32 -6.51 10.92 6.70
N GLU A 33 -6.36 11.33 7.96
CA GLU A 33 -5.34 10.75 8.85
C GLU A 33 -5.63 9.28 9.15
N ASP A 34 -6.89 8.92 9.37
CA ASP A 34 -7.26 7.53 9.62
C ASP A 34 -7.17 6.68 8.35
N TYR A 35 -7.44 7.28 7.18
CA TYR A 35 -7.12 6.64 5.90
C TYR A 35 -5.64 6.26 5.83
N ILE A 36 -4.74 7.20 6.08
CA ILE A 36 -3.29 6.96 6.00
C ILE A 36 -2.85 5.88 6.99
N LYS A 37 -3.43 5.85 8.21
CA LYS A 37 -3.18 4.80 9.22
C LYS A 37 -3.57 3.43 8.71
N LEU A 38 -4.84 3.29 8.31
CA LEU A 38 -5.41 2.02 7.86
C LEU A 38 -4.70 1.50 6.62
N PHE A 39 -4.52 2.38 5.64
CA PHE A 39 -3.82 2.07 4.39
C PHE A 39 -2.38 1.63 4.65
N THR A 40 -1.62 2.40 5.43
CA THR A 40 -0.22 2.09 5.74
C THR A 40 -0.09 0.76 6.50
N PHE A 41 -0.98 0.51 7.46
CA PHE A 41 -1.01 -0.73 8.23
C PHE A 41 -1.29 -1.96 7.35
N GLU A 42 -2.32 -1.89 6.52
CA GLU A 42 -2.75 -3.04 5.72
C GLU A 42 -1.77 -3.32 4.55
N VAL A 43 -1.14 -2.30 3.98
CA VAL A 43 -0.02 -2.46 3.02
C VAL A 43 1.16 -3.18 3.68
N ASP A 44 1.57 -2.76 4.88
CA ASP A 44 2.66 -3.41 5.61
C ASP A 44 2.35 -4.87 5.91
N LYS A 45 1.13 -5.15 6.38
CA LYS A 45 0.65 -6.50 6.71
C LYS A 45 0.61 -7.40 5.48
N THR A 46 0.02 -6.92 4.38
CA THR A 46 -0.14 -7.66 3.13
C THR A 46 1.21 -7.99 2.49
N PHE A 47 2.14 -7.03 2.48
CA PHE A 47 3.40 -7.19 1.75
C PHE A 47 4.61 -7.57 2.61
N LYS A 48 4.45 -7.80 3.93
CA LYS A 48 5.55 -8.09 4.87
C LYS A 48 6.55 -9.13 4.37
N ASN A 49 6.05 -10.25 3.85
CA ASN A 49 6.86 -11.37 3.36
C ASN A 49 6.75 -11.55 1.83
N HIS A 50 6.21 -10.56 1.12
CA HIS A 50 5.97 -10.67 -0.31
C HIS A 50 7.28 -10.47 -1.09
N GLY A 51 7.58 -11.37 -2.03
CA GLY A 51 8.82 -11.31 -2.84
C GLY A 51 8.97 -10.05 -3.71
N LYS A 52 7.92 -9.23 -3.81
CA LYS A 52 7.91 -7.94 -4.52
C LYS A 52 7.59 -6.75 -3.61
N ARG A 53 7.82 -6.87 -2.29
CA ARG A 53 7.55 -5.81 -1.30
C ARG A 53 8.03 -4.43 -1.73
N ASN A 54 9.24 -4.31 -2.26
CA ASN A 54 9.79 -3.01 -2.69
C ASN A 54 8.99 -2.37 -3.83
N ALA A 55 8.50 -3.16 -4.79
CA ALA A 55 7.66 -2.66 -5.88
C ALA A 55 6.27 -2.25 -5.35
N ALA A 56 5.69 -3.06 -4.46
CA ALA A 56 4.42 -2.74 -3.82
C ALA A 56 4.50 -1.43 -3.02
N ILE A 57 5.54 -1.25 -2.19
CA ILE A 57 5.76 -0.01 -1.44
C ILE A 57 5.93 1.18 -2.38
N PHE A 58 6.71 1.02 -3.47
CA PHE A 58 6.90 2.11 -4.44
C PHE A 58 5.58 2.56 -5.08
N ILE A 59 4.67 1.62 -5.38
CA ILE A 59 3.33 1.95 -5.88
C ILE A 59 2.50 2.58 -4.77
N ALA A 60 2.47 1.99 -3.57
CA ALA A 60 1.63 2.41 -2.45
C ALA A 60 1.95 3.83 -1.96
N VAL A 61 3.19 4.33 -2.12
CA VAL A 61 3.54 5.73 -1.84
C VAL A 61 2.64 6.70 -2.62
N LYS A 62 2.23 6.35 -3.84
CA LYS A 62 1.32 7.18 -4.65
C LYS A 62 -0.10 7.29 -4.08
N TYR A 63 -0.48 6.34 -3.23
CA TYR A 63 -1.76 6.26 -2.56
C TYR A 63 -1.68 6.73 -1.09
N GLY A 64 -0.54 7.28 -0.65
CA GLY A 64 -0.38 7.84 0.70
C GLY A 64 0.28 6.91 1.72
N TYR A 65 0.91 5.81 1.29
CA TYR A 65 1.68 4.97 2.22
C TYR A 65 2.82 5.77 2.88
N VAL A 66 2.91 5.70 4.21
CA VAL A 66 3.97 6.34 4.99
C VAL A 66 5.03 5.31 5.43
N PRO A 67 6.28 5.41 4.95
CA PRO A 67 7.35 4.52 5.37
C PRO A 67 7.58 4.56 6.88
N ASN A 68 7.91 3.41 7.48
CA ASN A 68 8.12 3.29 8.93
C ASN A 68 9.15 4.30 9.51
N LYS A 69 10.17 4.66 8.72
CA LYS A 69 11.19 5.67 9.08
C LYS A 69 10.66 7.12 9.12
N GLU A 70 9.54 7.38 8.45
CA GLU A 70 8.89 8.70 8.32
C GLU A 70 7.62 8.81 9.17
N ARG A 71 7.13 7.68 9.73
CA ARG A 71 6.10 7.67 10.76
C ARG A 71 6.68 8.35 12.00
N LYS A 72 6.24 9.58 12.30
CA LYS A 72 6.40 10.14 13.64
C LYS A 72 5.78 9.16 14.64
N CYS A 73 6.28 9.09 15.87
CA CYS A 73 5.85 8.15 16.93
C CYS A 73 4.32 8.13 17.23
N GLU A 74 3.50 8.91 16.53
CA GLU A 74 2.04 8.94 16.61
C GLU A 74 1.36 7.67 16.06
N PHE A 75 2.12 6.74 15.44
CA PHE A 75 1.62 5.47 14.92
C PHE A 75 2.23 4.22 15.62
N ALA A 76 2.96 4.42 16.72
CA ALA A 76 3.59 3.35 17.50
C ALA A 76 2.70 2.87 18.65
#